data_AF-A0A9N9J6V5-F1
#
_entry.id   AF-A0A9N9J6V5-F1
#
_cell.length_a   1.000
_cell.length_b   1.000
_cell.length_c   1.000
_cell.angle_alpha   90.00
_cell.angle_beta   90.00
_cell.angle_gamma   90.00
#
_symmetry.space_group_name_H-M   'P 1'
#
loop_
_entity.id
_entity.type
_entity.pdbx_description
1 polymer ?
#
loop_
_entity_poly.entity_id
_entity_poly.type
_entity_poly.pdbx_seq_one_letter_code
_entity_poly.pdbx_strand_id
1 'polypeptide(L)'
;MESLASNLIPTKQSIVSSTSKRNKRSVTILPPTLATTIDKKTKKPFILEYSVHLASNRFNRELKCIFPQVEDIEKCLVIPTFLKCEHDLVGIGAVIDHEKDEKLEV
;
A
#
# COMPACT_ATOMS: atom_id res chain seq x y z
N MET A 1 -52.87 -52.34 -3.41
CA MET A 1 -52.05 -51.83 -4.53
C MET A 1 -51.37 -50.58 -4.03
N GLU A 2 -50.07 -50.70 -3.82
CA GLU A 2 -49.20 -49.72 -3.17
C GLU A 2 -49.04 -48.45 -4.03
N SER A 3 -49.13 -47.29 -3.37
CA SER A 3 -48.82 -45.99 -3.97
C SER A 3 -47.43 -45.58 -3.49
N LEU A 4 -46.45 -45.61 -4.40
CA LEU A 4 -45.08 -45.13 -4.17
C LEU A 4 -45.07 -43.60 -4.29
N ALA A 5 -45.19 -42.92 -3.15
CA ALA A 5 -44.93 -41.49 -3.06
C ALA A 5 -43.42 -41.22 -3.22
N SER A 6 -43.09 -40.39 -4.20
CA SER A 6 -41.76 -39.94 -4.56
C SER A 6 -41.15 -39.04 -3.47
N ASN A 7 -40.02 -39.48 -2.91
CA ASN A 7 -39.21 -38.66 -2.01
C ASN A 7 -38.45 -37.59 -2.79
N LEU A 8 -39.06 -36.42 -2.95
CA LEU A 8 -38.37 -35.20 -3.36
C LEU A 8 -37.63 -34.63 -2.15
N ILE A 9 -36.32 -34.85 -2.10
CA ILE A 9 -35.40 -34.22 -1.15
C ILE A 9 -35.33 -32.73 -1.48
N PRO A 10 -35.55 -31.80 -0.53
CA PRO A 10 -35.32 -30.39 -0.78
C PRO A 10 -33.81 -30.14 -0.85
N THR A 11 -33.31 -29.83 -2.05
CA THR A 11 -31.96 -29.33 -2.25
C THR A 11 -31.84 -28.00 -1.51
N LYS A 12 -31.23 -28.01 -0.32
CA LYS A 12 -30.77 -26.79 0.33
C LYS A 12 -29.79 -26.13 -0.64
N GLN A 13 -30.26 -25.12 -1.37
CA GLN A 13 -29.39 -24.18 -2.05
C GLN A 13 -28.59 -23.48 -0.95
N SER A 14 -27.36 -23.99 -0.76
CA SER A 14 -26.33 -23.25 -0.05
C SER A 14 -26.17 -21.95 -0.82
N ILE A 15 -26.68 -20.86 -0.24
CA ILE A 15 -26.34 -19.50 -0.64
C ILE A 15 -24.82 -19.46 -0.54
N VAL A 16 -24.16 -19.54 -1.70
CA VAL A 16 -22.72 -19.37 -1.81
C VAL A 16 -22.46 -17.96 -1.33
N SER A 17 -22.08 -17.83 -0.06
CA SER A 17 -21.57 -16.58 0.48
C SER A 17 -20.43 -16.19 -0.45
N SER A 18 -20.60 -15.08 -1.16
CA SER A 18 -19.56 -14.51 -2.00
C SER A 18 -18.34 -14.32 -1.10
N THR A 19 -17.37 -15.21 -1.23
CA THR A 19 -16.09 -15.06 -0.55
C THR A 19 -15.44 -13.87 -1.21
N SER A 20 -15.69 -12.69 -0.63
CA SER A 20 -14.98 -11.46 -0.94
C SER A 20 -13.49 -11.82 -0.95
N LYS A 21 -12.90 -11.87 -2.15
CA LYS A 21 -11.48 -12.17 -2.34
C LYS A 21 -10.72 -11.05 -1.66
N ARG A 22 -10.45 -11.19 -0.36
CA ARG A 22 -9.67 -10.23 0.41
C ARG A 22 -8.35 -10.04 -0.30
N ASN A 23 -8.08 -8.81 -0.73
CA ASN A 23 -6.84 -8.48 -1.39
C ASN A 23 -5.69 -8.69 -0.40
N LYS A 24 -4.94 -9.78 -0.59
CA LYS A 24 -3.81 -10.15 0.28
C LYS A 24 -2.59 -9.27 0.04
N ARG A 25 -2.55 -8.54 -1.07
CA ARG A 25 -1.43 -7.72 -1.52
C ARG A 25 -1.89 -6.30 -1.80
N SER A 26 -0.94 -5.36 -1.79
CA SER A 26 -1.16 -4.01 -2.30
C SER A 26 -1.47 -4.05 -3.80
N VAL A 27 -2.19 -3.04 -4.26
CA VAL A 27 -2.49 -2.84 -5.69
C VAL A 27 -1.77 -1.58 -6.15
N THR A 28 -0.88 -1.71 -7.11
CA THR A 28 -0.23 -0.58 -7.77
C THR A 28 -1.23 0.14 -8.67
N ILE A 29 -1.50 1.41 -8.38
CA ILE A 29 -2.30 2.32 -9.21
C ILE A 29 -1.39 3.00 -10.24
N LEU A 30 -0.25 3.52 -9.79
CA LEU A 30 0.77 4.13 -10.62
C LEU A 30 2.09 3.36 -10.43
N PRO A 31 2.70 2.82 -11.50
CA PRO A 31 3.99 2.15 -11.41
C PRO A 31 5.10 3.14 -11.01
N PRO A 32 6.28 2.64 -10.61
CA PRO A 32 7.44 3.48 -10.34
C PRO A 32 7.68 4.49 -11.47
N THR A 33 7.66 5.76 -11.10
CA THR A 33 7.72 6.90 -12.00
C THR A 33 8.77 7.87 -11.48
N LEU A 34 9.65 8.31 -12.38
CA LEU A 34 10.65 9.35 -12.08
C LEU A 34 10.05 10.72 -12.35
N ALA A 35 10.20 11.63 -11.40
CA ALA A 35 9.87 13.04 -11.54
C ALA A 35 11.09 13.91 -11.24
N THR A 36 11.34 14.89 -12.09
CA THR A 36 12.28 15.96 -11.81
C THR A 36 11.56 17.04 -11.01
N THR A 37 12.07 17.33 -9.81
CA THR A 37 11.54 18.35 -8.88
C THR A 37 12.64 19.33 -8.49
N ILE A 38 12.27 20.45 -7.89
CA ILE A 38 13.20 21.45 -7.39
C ILE A 38 13.19 21.42 -5.86
N ASP A 39 14.36 21.27 -5.26
CA ASP A 39 14.57 21.43 -3.82
C ASP A 39 14.23 22.87 -3.41
N LYS A 40 13.35 23.03 -2.42
CA LYS A 40 12.85 24.34 -2.01
C LYS A 40 13.94 25.21 -1.37
N LYS A 41 14.90 24.61 -0.67
CA LYS A 41 15.99 25.27 0.07
C LYS A 41 17.14 25.60 -0.87
N THR A 42 17.63 24.63 -1.62
CA THR A 42 18.82 24.82 -2.47
C THR A 42 18.50 25.34 -3.87
N LYS A 43 17.22 25.29 -4.29
CA LYS A 43 16.76 25.64 -5.64
C LYS A 43 17.38 24.77 -6.74
N LYS A 44 18.02 23.66 -6.38
CA LYS A 44 18.61 22.73 -7.35
C LYS A 44 17.58 21.68 -7.80
N PRO A 45 17.61 21.27 -9.08
CA PRO A 45 16.78 20.17 -9.53
C PRO A 45 17.30 18.84 -8.96
N PHE A 46 16.39 17.93 -8.61
CA PHE A 46 16.69 16.56 -8.24
C PHE A 46 15.65 15.61 -8.83
N ILE A 47 15.99 14.32 -8.84
CA ILE A 47 15.12 13.25 -9.33
C ILE A 47 14.53 12.51 -8.13
N LEU A 48 13.21 12.41 -8.10
CA LEU A 48 12.43 11.62 -7.17
C LEU A 48 11.79 10.45 -7.92
N GLU A 49 11.94 9.24 -7.41
CA GLU A 49 11.11 8.11 -7.83
C GLU A 49 9.93 7.98 -6.86
N TYR A 50 8.73 7.77 -7.40
CA TYR A 50 7.55 7.48 -6.59
C TYR A 50 6.63 6.50 -7.30
N SER A 51 5.73 5.88 -6.55
CA SER A 51 4.63 5.07 -7.08
C SER A 51 3.38 5.29 -6.23
N VAL A 52 2.22 4.84 -6.69
CA VAL A 52 0.96 5.03 -5.96
C VAL A 52 0.28 3.69 -5.78
N HIS A 53 -0.11 3.37 -4.54
CA HIS A 53 -0.67 2.07 -4.18
C HIS A 53 -1.92 2.18 -3.33
N LEU A 54 -2.86 1.25 -3.55
CA LEU A 54 -3.82 0.88 -2.52
C LEU A 54 -3.15 -0.07 -1.53
N ALA A 55 -3.24 0.25 -0.26
CA ALA A 55 -2.72 -0.58 0.81
C ALA A 55 -3.54 -1.87 0.97
N SER A 56 -2.87 -2.94 1.40
CA SER A 56 -3.55 -4.19 1.78
C SER A 56 -4.33 -4.01 3.08
N ASN A 57 -5.35 -4.84 3.31
CA ASN A 57 -6.12 -4.84 4.56
C ASN A 57 -5.24 -5.02 5.81
N ARG A 58 -4.14 -5.79 5.70
CA ARG A 58 -3.18 -5.95 6.80
C ARG A 58 -2.46 -4.63 7.08
N PHE A 59 -1.97 -3.97 6.03
CA PHE A 59 -1.25 -2.69 6.17
C PHE A 59 -2.17 -1.58 6.69
N ASN A 60 -3.43 -1.53 6.23
CA ASN A 60 -4.42 -0.56 6.72
C ASN A 60 -4.66 -0.67 8.24
N ARG A 61 -4.60 -1.87 8.81
CA ARG A 61 -4.70 -2.05 10.26
C ARG A 61 -3.52 -1.42 11.00
N GLU A 62 -2.31 -1.56 10.48
CA GLU A 62 -1.11 -0.93 11.06
C GLU A 62 -1.19 0.60 10.90
N LEU A 63 -1.61 1.09 9.74
CA LEU A 63 -1.81 2.53 9.50
C LEU A 63 -2.83 3.14 10.47
N LYS A 64 -3.91 2.42 10.81
CA LYS A 64 -4.90 2.90 11.78
C LYS A 64 -4.32 3.06 13.19
N CYS A 65 -3.30 2.29 13.56
CA CYS A 65 -2.59 2.47 14.83
C CYS A 65 -1.70 3.72 14.81
N ILE A 66 -1.15 4.09 13.66
CA ILE A 66 -0.28 5.26 13.48
C ILE A 66 -1.10 6.55 13.31
N PHE A 67 -2.22 6.47 12.59
CA PHE A 67 -3.12 7.58 12.27
C PHE A 67 -4.55 7.31 12.78
N PRO A 68 -4.75 7.21 14.11
CA PRO A 68 -6.02 6.79 14.69
C PRO A 68 -7.20 7.75 14.41
N GLN A 69 -6.90 9.00 14.10
CA GLN A 69 -7.88 10.04 13.78
C GLN A 69 -8.46 9.95 12.35
N VAL A 70 -7.89 9.11 11.48
CA VAL A 70 -8.35 8.97 10.10
C VAL A 70 -9.46 7.90 10.05
N GLU A 71 -10.69 8.33 9.78
CA GLU A 71 -11.87 7.45 9.78
C GLU A 71 -11.83 6.42 8.63
N ASP A 72 -11.57 6.88 7.41
CA ASP A 72 -11.57 6.11 6.17
C ASP A 72 -10.16 5.70 5.71
N ILE A 73 -9.35 5.11 6.61
CA ILE A 73 -7.94 4.77 6.34
C ILE A 73 -7.75 3.88 5.10
N GLU A 74 -8.74 3.04 4.77
CA GLU A 74 -8.72 2.16 3.61
C GLU A 74 -8.85 2.87 2.26
N LYS A 75 -9.31 4.13 2.26
CA LYS A 75 -9.37 4.99 1.07
C LYS A 75 -8.07 5.76 0.85
N CYS A 76 -7.15 5.75 1.82
CA CYS A 76 -5.87 6.42 1.69
C CYS A 76 -4.98 5.72 0.67
N LEU A 77 -4.26 6.54 -0.10
CA LEU A 77 -3.23 6.08 -1.01
C LEU A 77 -1.88 6.06 -0.29
N VAL A 78 -1.09 5.02 -0.56
CA VAL A 78 0.30 4.94 -0.10
C VAL A 78 1.20 5.34 -1.26
N ILE A 79 2.01 6.38 -1.04
CA ILE A 79 2.95 6.91 -2.02
C ILE A 79 4.37 6.73 -1.46
N PRO A 80 5.02 5.58 -1.68
CA PRO A 80 6.43 5.44 -1.34
C PRO A 80 7.26 6.33 -2.26
N THR A 81 8.24 7.00 -1.67
CA THR A 81 9.18 7.90 -2.32
C THR A 81 10.60 7.36 -2.17
N PHE A 82 11.39 7.47 -3.22
CA PHE A 82 12.80 7.07 -3.23
C PHE A 82 13.65 8.19 -3.81
N LEU A 83 14.65 8.59 -3.03
CA LEU A 83 15.66 9.56 -3.45
C LEU A 83 16.95 8.83 -3.75
N LYS A 84 17.57 9.18 -4.88
CA LYS A 84 18.91 8.67 -5.19
C LYS A 84 19.91 9.19 -4.15
N CYS A 85 20.69 8.26 -3.62
CA CYS A 85 21.76 8.53 -2.67
C CYS A 85 23.12 8.27 -3.34
N GLU A 86 24.15 9.01 -2.92
CA GLU A 86 25.53 8.85 -3.36
C GLU A 86 26.21 7.72 -2.57
N HIS A 87 25.92 7.62 -1.27
CA HIS A 87 26.49 6.60 -0.41
C HIS A 87 25.51 5.46 -0.09
N ASP A 88 26.05 4.34 0.37
CA ASP A 88 25.26 3.25 0.95
C ASP A 88 24.75 3.65 2.34
N LEU A 89 23.44 3.95 2.41
CA LEU A 89 22.80 4.43 3.64
C LEU A 89 22.64 3.35 4.74
N VAL A 90 22.97 2.09 4.45
CA VAL A 90 23.10 1.03 5.46
C VAL A 90 24.37 1.23 6.30
N GLY A 91 25.36 1.95 5.77
CA GLY A 91 26.58 2.30 6.48
C GLY A 91 26.34 3.22 7.69
N ILE A 92 27.42 3.39 8.45
CA ILE A 92 27.49 4.32 9.59
C ILE A 92 28.62 5.32 9.37
N GLY A 93 28.45 6.54 9.88
CA GLY A 93 29.48 7.57 9.87
C GLY A 93 28.95 8.93 9.44
N ALA A 94 29.71 9.97 9.78
CA ALA A 94 29.28 11.37 9.63
C ALA A 94 28.85 11.74 8.20
N VAL A 95 29.49 11.17 7.18
CA VAL A 95 29.12 11.42 5.78
C VAL A 95 27.76 10.82 5.41
N ILE A 96 27.43 9.64 5.95
CA ILE A 96 26.14 8.97 5.74
C ILE A 96 25.03 9.70 6.48
N ASP A 97 25.30 10.11 7.72
CA ASP A 97 24.33 10.83 8.55
C ASP A 97 24.03 12.20 7.95
N HIS A 98 25.06 12.91 7.48
CA HIS A 98 24.89 14.18 6.77
C HIS A 98 24.04 14.02 5.51
N GLU A 99 24.28 13.00 4.70
CA GLU A 99 23.45 12.75 3.51
C GLU A 99 22.00 12.42 3.90
N LYS A 100 21.76 11.62 4.94
CA LYS A 100 20.40 11.33 5.42
C LYS A 100 19.66 12.60 5.81
N ASP A 101 20.32 13.50 6.55
CA ASP A 101 19.75 14.78 6.95
C ASP A 101 19.44 15.66 5.73
N GLU A 102 20.37 15.75 4.77
CA GLU A 102 20.14 16.49 3.53
C GLU A 102 18.93 15.95 2.73
N LYS A 103 18.76 14.63 2.65
CA LYS A 103 17.63 14.01 1.91
C LYS A 103 16.29 14.14 2.62
N LEU A 104 16.27 14.28 3.95
CA LEU A 104 15.04 14.46 4.73
C LEU A 104 14.48 15.88 4.64
N GLU A 105 15.33 16.88 4.38
CA GLU A 105 14.94 18.30 4.31
C GLU A 105 14.42 18.77 2.94
N VAL A 106 14.46 17.90 1.91
CA VAL A 106 14.15 18.25 0.49
C VAL A 106 12.68 18.57 0.25
#